data_AF-A0A9W9A457-F1
#
_entry.id   AF-A0A9W9A457-F1
#
_cell.length_a   1.000
_cell.length_b   1.000
_cell.length_c   1.000
_cell.angle_alpha   90.00
_cell.angle_beta   90.00
_cell.angle_gamma   90.00
#
_symmetry.space_group_name_H-M   'P 1'
#
loop_
_entity.id
_entity.type
_entity.pdbx_description
1 polymer ?
#
loop_
_entity_poly.entity_id
_entity_poly.type
_entity_poly.pdbx_seq_one_letter_code
_entity_poly.pdbx_strand_id
1 'polypeptide(L)'
;MSMIFHTIGATSRTISQAMAPAAIIMLGLIIYTGFTIPISDMHPWFRWINYINPIAYAFESLMLNEFFGREFPCITFIPSGPG
;
A
#
# COMPACT_ATOMS: atom_id res chain seq x y z
N MET A 1 1.70 6.26 -12.04
CA MET A 1 0.73 5.18 -12.37
C MET A 1 0.42 5.08 -13.86
N SER A 2 0.26 6.18 -14.61
CA SER A 2 -0.03 6.12 -16.07
C SER A 2 0.98 5.28 -16.86
N MET A 3 2.29 5.41 -16.59
CA MET A 3 3.31 4.61 -17.31
C MET A 3 3.15 3.10 -17.16
N ILE A 4 2.70 2.60 -16.00
CA ILE A 4 2.47 1.16 -15.78
C ILE A 4 1.37 0.66 -16.73
N PHE A 5 0.25 1.40 -16.82
CA PHE A 5 -0.84 1.06 -17.73
C PHE A 5 -0.43 1.20 -19.20
N HIS A 6 0.42 2.17 -19.55
CA HIS A 6 0.96 2.29 -20.90
C HIS A 6 1.86 1.11 -21.28
N THR A 7 2.71 0.62 -20.38
CA THR A 7 3.53 -0.58 -20.64
C THR A 7 2.67 -1.83 -20.85
N ILE A 8 1.62 -2.00 -20.05
CA ILE A 8 0.68 -3.14 -20.20
C ILE A 8 -0.11 -3.03 -21.50
N GLY A 9 -0.55 -1.82 -21.85
CA GLY A 9 -1.21 -1.55 -23.13
C GLY A 9 -0.30 -1.81 -24.32
N ALA A 10 0.97 -1.41 -24.25
CA ALA A 10 1.95 -1.60 -25.33
C ALA A 10 2.33 -3.08 -25.56
N THR A 11 2.23 -3.91 -24.51
CA THR A 11 2.53 -5.36 -24.60
C THR A 11 1.32 -6.20 -25.00
N SER A 12 0.13 -5.62 -25.06
CA SER A 12 -1.13 -6.32 -25.34
C SER A 12 -1.69 -5.96 -26.72
N ARG A 13 -2.38 -6.90 -27.37
CA ARG A 13 -2.99 -6.67 -28.70
C ARG A 13 -4.44 -6.20 -28.63
N THR A 14 -5.11 -6.42 -27.49
CA THR A 14 -6.49 -5.99 -27.25
C THR A 14 -6.65 -5.42 -25.85
N ILE A 15 -7.67 -4.57 -25.66
CA ILE A 15 -8.00 -3.98 -24.35
C ILE A 15 -8.39 -5.08 -23.35
N SER A 16 -9.20 -6.03 -23.77
CA SER A 16 -9.65 -7.15 -22.92
C SER A 16 -8.47 -7.98 -22.38
N GLN A 17 -7.44 -8.20 -23.19
CA GLN A 17 -6.23 -8.90 -22.76
C GLN A 17 -5.38 -8.05 -21.79
N ALA A 18 -5.33 -6.73 -21.97
CA ALA A 18 -4.57 -5.82 -21.12
C ALA A 18 -5.17 -5.65 -19.71
N MET A 19 -6.51 -5.75 -19.58
CA MET A 19 -7.21 -5.48 -18.33
C MET A 19 -6.88 -6.47 -17.22
N ALA A 20 -6.82 -7.77 -17.54
CA ALA A 20 -6.53 -8.80 -16.54
C ALA A 20 -5.17 -8.62 -15.82
N PRO A 21 -4.03 -8.49 -16.52
CA PRO A 21 -2.74 -8.25 -15.86
C PRO A 21 -2.69 -6.89 -15.17
N ALA A 22 -3.34 -5.86 -15.72
CA ALA A 22 -3.43 -4.55 -15.07
C ALA A 22 -4.13 -4.61 -13.70
N ALA A 23 -5.25 -5.34 -13.61
CA ALA A 23 -5.97 -5.52 -12.37
C ALA A 23 -5.15 -6.29 -11.33
N ILE A 24 -4.47 -7.37 -11.73
CA ILE A 24 -3.64 -8.18 -10.84
C ILE A 24 -2.46 -7.38 -10.28
N ILE A 25 -1.76 -6.63 -11.15
CA ILE A 25 -0.63 -5.79 -10.74
C ILE A 25 -1.11 -4.68 -9.80
N MET A 26 -2.21 -4.01 -10.14
CA MET A 26 -2.79 -2.96 -9.29
C MET A 26 -3.18 -3.50 -7.91
N LEU A 27 -3.82 -4.67 -7.86
CA LEU A 27 -4.19 -5.32 -6.60
C LEU A 27 -2.95 -5.61 -5.73
N GLY A 28 -1.88 -6.14 -6.34
CA GLY A 28 -0.62 -6.38 -5.64
C GLY A 28 -0.01 -5.10 -5.07
N LEU A 29 0.02 -4.01 -5.85
CA LEU A 29 0.54 -2.73 -5.36
C LEU A 29 -0.29 -2.17 -4.19
N ILE A 30 -1.62 -2.29 -4.21
CA ILE A 30 -2.48 -1.79 -3.13
C ILE A 30 -2.27 -2.59 -1.83
N ILE A 31 -2.30 -3.92 -1.90
CA ILE A 31 -2.16 -4.79 -0.72
C ILE A 31 -0.81 -4.55 -0.01
N TYR A 32 0.26 -4.43 -0.79
CA TYR A 32 1.63 -4.23 -0.27
C TYR A 32 2.01 -2.75 -0.13
N THR A 33 1.04 -1.83 -0.03
CA THR A 33 1.31 -0.40 0.25
C THR A 33 1.69 -0.17 1.73
N GLY A 34 1.27 -1.05 2.65
CA GLY A 34 1.58 -0.94 4.09
C GLY A 34 0.38 -0.52 4.96
N PHE A 35 -0.74 -0.13 4.35
CA PHE A 35 -1.98 0.19 5.05
C PHE A 35 -2.80 -1.07 5.40
N THR A 36 -3.03 -1.96 4.43
CA THR A 36 -3.80 -3.20 4.64
C THR A 36 -3.05 -4.22 5.47
N ILE A 37 -1.75 -4.37 5.22
CA ILE A 37 -0.85 -5.25 5.97
C ILE A 37 0.32 -4.39 6.45
N PRO A 38 0.53 -4.23 7.78
CA PRO A 38 1.67 -3.50 8.31
C PRO A 38 3.00 -4.12 7.89
N ILE A 39 4.03 -3.30 7.69
CA ILE A 39 5.36 -3.76 7.23
C ILE A 39 5.99 -4.79 8.18
N SER A 40 5.71 -4.71 9.49
CA SER A 40 6.17 -5.67 10.50
C SER A 40 5.61 -7.08 10.30
N ASP A 41 4.39 -7.18 9.78
CA ASP A 41 3.61 -8.41 9.71
C ASP A 41 3.65 -9.02 8.29
N MET A 42 4.34 -8.36 7.35
CA MET A 42 4.49 -8.85 5.98
C MET A 42 5.37 -10.11 5.93
N HIS A 43 4.88 -11.14 5.25
CA HIS A 43 5.65 -12.36 5.05
C HIS A 43 6.93 -12.08 4.23
N PRO A 44 8.12 -12.57 4.64
CA PRO A 44 9.41 -12.20 4.02
C PRO A 44 9.46 -12.44 2.50
N TRP A 45 8.76 -13.46 2.02
CA TRP A 45 8.73 -13.85 0.61
C TRP A 45 8.03 -12.83 -0.31
N PHE A 46 7.10 -12.03 0.22
CA PHE A 46 6.40 -11.01 -0.56
C PHE A 46 6.81 -9.58 -0.17
N ARG A 47 7.64 -9.42 0.87
CA ARG A 47 8.15 -8.13 1.33
C ARG A 47 8.87 -7.35 0.23
N TRP A 48 9.49 -8.03 -0.74
CA TRP A 48 10.19 -7.36 -1.83
C TRP A 48 9.27 -6.50 -2.72
N ILE A 49 7.98 -6.84 -2.82
CA ILE A 49 7.00 -6.06 -3.60
C ILE A 49 6.87 -4.66 -2.99
N ASN A 50 6.89 -4.56 -1.66
CA ASN A 50 6.84 -3.28 -0.96
C ASN A 50 8.05 -2.40 -1.30
N TYR A 51 9.26 -2.97 -1.41
CA TYR A 51 10.47 -2.21 -1.77
C TYR A 51 10.44 -1.57 -3.16
N ILE A 52 9.77 -2.21 -4.13
CA ILE A 52 9.65 -1.66 -5.49
C ILE A 52 8.37 -0.84 -5.70
N ASN A 53 7.48 -0.80 -4.71
CA ASN A 53 6.16 -0.20 -4.84
C ASN A 53 6.22 1.32 -4.61
N PRO A 54 6.07 2.17 -5.65
CA PRO A 54 6.08 3.62 -5.48
C PRO A 54 4.92 4.14 -4.62
N ILE A 55 3.80 3.40 -4.55
CA ILE A 55 2.64 3.78 -3.74
C ILE A 55 2.96 3.65 -2.25
N ALA A 56 3.76 2.64 -1.86
CA ALA A 56 4.18 2.46 -0.47
C ALA A 56 4.96 3.67 0.04
N TYR A 57 5.92 4.16 -0.74
CA TYR A 57 6.69 5.36 -0.38
C TYR A 57 5.85 6.63 -0.36
N ALA A 58 4.92 6.78 -1.30
CA ALA A 58 3.99 7.91 -1.30
C ALA A 58 3.10 7.90 -0.05
N PHE A 59 2.58 6.71 0.33
CA PHE A 59 1.78 6.54 1.52
C PHE A 59 2.58 6.85 2.80
N GLU A 60 3.79 6.31 2.93
CA GLU A 60 4.68 6.60 4.06
C GLU A 60 4.99 8.09 4.16
N SER A 61 5.28 8.75 3.04
CA SER A 61 5.54 10.19 2.99
C SER A 61 4.34 11.01 3.46
N LEU A 62 3.12 10.62 3.08
CA LEU A 62 1.90 11.28 3.54
C LEU A 62 1.66 11.07 5.04
N MET A 63 1.91 9.86 5.54
CA MET A 63 1.78 9.56 6.96
C MET A 63 2.77 10.37 7.79
N LEU A 64 4.02 10.47 7.35
CA LEU A 64 5.01 11.33 8.00
C LEU A 64 4.62 12.81 7.90
N ASN A 65 4.18 13.29 6.73
CA ASN A 65 3.82 14.70 6.58
C ASN A 65 2.65 15.13 7.48
N GLU A 66 1.65 14.26 7.67
CA GLU A 66 0.42 14.60 8.41
C GLU A 66 0.53 14.31 9.91
N PHE A 67 1.08 13.15 10.27
CA PHE A 67 1.04 12.63 11.64
C PHE A 67 2.32 12.89 12.43
N PHE A 68 3.41 13.32 11.79
CA PHE A 68 4.65 13.59 12.51
C PHE A 68 4.47 14.73 13.52
N GLY A 69 4.77 14.45 14.79
CA GLY A 69 4.68 15.42 15.88
C GLY A 69 3.24 15.77 16.32
N ARG A 70 2.23 15.02 15.86
CA ARG A 70 0.85 15.18 16.33
C ARG A 70 0.60 14.31 17.55
N GLU A 71 0.07 14.91 18.60
CA GLU A 71 -0.41 14.18 19.79
C GLU A 71 -1.92 13.91 19.66
N PHE A 72 -2.31 12.65 19.86
CA PHE A 72 -3.70 12.22 19.85
C PHE A 72 -4.12 11.88 21.29
N PRO A 73 -4.90 12.74 21.97
CA PRO A 73 -5.34 12.45 23.32
C PRO A 73 -6.26 11.22 23.32
N CYS A 74 -6.01 10.29 24.23
CA CYS A 74 -6.90 9.14 24.43
C CYS A 74 -8.25 9.64 24.95
N ILE A 75 -9.33 9.26 24.27
CA ILE A 75 -10.70 9.58 24.70
C ILE A 75 -11.05 8.80 25.98
N THR A 76 -10.61 7.53 26.04
CA THR A 76 -10.80 6.63 27.19
C THR A 76 -9.58 5.72 27.33
N PHE A 77 -9.05 5.57 28.53
CA PHE A 77 -8.00 4.60 28.84
C PHE A 77 -8.61 3.20 29.07
N ILE A 78 -8.06 2.18 28.41
CA ILE A 78 -8.44 0.78 28.55
C ILE A 78 -7.20 -0.01 28.98
N PRO A 79 -7.27 -0.86 30.02
CA PRO A 79 -8.45 -1.21 30.83
C PRO A 79 -8.80 -0.12 31.86
N SER A 80 -10.09 0.13 32.06
CA SER A 80 -10.60 1.06 33.07
C SER A 80 -11.18 0.25 34.24
N GLY A 81 -10.51 0.30 35.40
CA GLY A 81 -10.97 -0.39 36.60
C GLY A 81 -9.95 -0.35 37.75
N PRO A 82 -10.37 -0.63 39.01
CA PRO A 82 -9.46 -0.78 40.14
C PRO A 82 -8.77 -2.16 40.11
N GLY A 83 -7.78 -2.33 39.22
CA GLY A 83 -6.94 -3.53 39.16
C GLY A 83 -7.57 -4.72 38.45
#